data_AF-A0A957LH03-F1
#
_entry.id   AF-A0A957LH03-F1
#
_cell.length_a   1.000
_cell.length_b   1.000
_cell.length_c   1.000
_cell.angle_alpha   90.00
_cell.angle_beta   90.00
_cell.angle_gamma   90.00
#
_symmetry.space_group_name_H-M   'P 1'
#
loop_
_entity.id
_entity.type
_entity.pdbx_description
1 polymer ?
#
loop_
_entity_poly.entity_id
_entity_poly.type
_entity_poly.pdbx_seq_one_letter_code
_entity_poly.pdbx_strand_id
1 'polypeptide(L)'
;MMRDWENPQVVGINKLPARATMVPYGDETAAREGEPSPFVHSLNGAWAFKLVERPEAVHDDHPAGNFYCTDFDTAAWETIQVPGNWTVQGYDKPI
;
A
#
# COMPACT_ATOMS: atom_id res chain seq x y z
N MET A 1 -1.30 13.02 -22.77
CA MET A 1 -2.44 12.53 -21.97
C MET A 1 -2.31 13.12 -20.57
N MET A 2 -3.42 13.49 -19.92
CA MET A 2 -3.43 13.93 -18.52
C MET A 2 -3.10 12.75 -17.61
N ARG A 3 -2.37 12.97 -16.51
CA ARG A 3 -2.11 11.93 -15.51
C ARG A 3 -3.36 11.66 -14.68
N ASP A 4 -3.57 10.42 -14.28
CA ASP A 4 -4.78 10.04 -13.54
C ASP A 4 -4.91 10.80 -12.21
N TRP A 5 -3.80 11.04 -11.51
CA TRP A 5 -3.78 11.81 -10.25
C TRP A 5 -4.00 13.32 -10.42
N GLU A 6 -4.00 13.83 -11.65
CA GLU A 6 -4.34 15.22 -11.99
C GLU A 6 -5.76 15.33 -12.57
N ASN A 7 -6.47 14.20 -12.73
CA ASN A 7 -7.80 14.15 -13.33
C ASN A 7 -8.89 13.92 -12.26
N PRO A 8 -9.70 14.93 -11.90
CA PRO A 8 -10.71 14.79 -10.86
C PRO A 8 -11.87 13.84 -11.23
N GLN A 9 -12.00 13.45 -12.50
CA GLN A 9 -12.98 12.46 -12.93
C GLN A 9 -12.52 11.02 -12.64
N VAL A 10 -11.22 10.81 -12.38
CA VAL A 10 -10.65 9.50 -12.04
C VAL A 10 -10.57 9.36 -10.53
N VAL A 11 -11.65 8.84 -9.93
CA VAL A 11 -11.73 8.58 -8.46
C VAL A 11 -11.35 7.14 -8.08
N GLY A 12 -11.02 6.31 -9.07
CA GLY A 12 -10.54 4.94 -8.90
C GLY A 12 -10.71 4.11 -10.16
N ILE A 13 -9.81 3.14 -10.33
CA ILE A 13 -9.76 2.23 -11.46
C ILE A 13 -9.82 0.80 -10.90
N ASN A 14 -10.68 -0.05 -11.44
CA ASN A 14 -10.83 -1.47 -11.08
C ASN A 14 -11.11 -1.76 -9.58
N LYS A 15 -11.64 -0.78 -8.83
CA LYS A 15 -12.07 -1.00 -7.45
C LYS A 15 -13.34 -1.85 -7.41
N LEU A 16 -13.46 -2.73 -6.42
CA LEU A 16 -14.74 -3.37 -6.13
C LEU A 16 -15.77 -2.33 -5.68
N PRO A 17 -17.08 -2.55 -5.94
CA PRO A 17 -18.13 -1.67 -5.45
C PRO A 17 -18.14 -1.55 -3.92
N ALA A 18 -18.54 -0.39 -3.41
CA ALA A 18 -18.71 -0.18 -1.97
C ALA A 18 -19.76 -1.16 -1.40
N ARG A 19 -19.45 -1.74 -0.24
CA ARG A 19 -20.31 -2.68 0.49
C ARG A 19 -20.06 -2.57 1.99
N ALA A 20 -20.98 -3.10 2.79
CA ALA A 20 -20.76 -3.24 4.23
C ALA A 20 -19.50 -4.08 4.51
N THR A 21 -18.81 -3.76 5.60
CA THR A 21 -17.67 -4.54 6.10
C THR A 21 -18.11 -5.96 6.39
N MET A 22 -17.39 -6.94 5.85
CA MET A 22 -17.61 -8.37 6.15
C MET A 22 -16.28 -9.04 6.37
N VAL A 23 -16.18 -9.80 7.46
CA VAL A 23 -15.06 -10.71 7.73
C VAL A 23 -15.58 -12.12 7.50
N PRO A 24 -14.97 -12.92 6.61
CA PRO A 24 -15.31 -14.32 6.46
C PRO A 24 -14.84 -15.08 7.71
N TYR A 25 -15.66 -15.94 8.31
CA TYR A 25 -15.24 -16.79 9.44
C TYR A 25 -15.42 -18.27 9.06
N GLY A 26 -14.70 -19.15 9.74
CA GLY A 26 -14.80 -20.60 9.50
C GLY A 26 -16.15 -21.19 9.91
N ASP A 27 -16.78 -20.62 10.94
CA ASP A 27 -18.08 -21.02 11.46
C ASP A 27 -18.80 -19.86 12.19
N GLU A 28 -20.05 -20.11 12.60
CA GLU A 28 -20.90 -19.15 13.30
C GLU A 28 -20.35 -18.75 14.68
N THR A 29 -19.72 -19.68 15.40
CA THR A 29 -19.20 -19.40 16.74
C THR A 29 -18.03 -18.44 16.65
N ALA A 30 -17.07 -18.71 15.76
CA ALA A 30 -15.95 -17.81 15.48
C ALA A 30 -16.44 -16.42 15.03
N ALA A 31 -17.51 -16.36 14.22
CA ALA A 31 -18.10 -15.10 13.78
C ALA A 31 -18.72 -14.31 14.95
N ARG A 32 -19.41 -15.00 15.87
CA ARG A 32 -20.07 -14.36 17.01
C ARG A 32 -19.10 -13.87 18.07
N GLU A 33 -18.05 -14.64 18.34
CA GLU A 33 -17.03 -14.31 19.35
C GLU A 33 -15.95 -13.36 18.80
N GLY A 34 -15.89 -13.14 17.48
CA GLY A 34 -14.93 -12.23 16.84
C GLY A 34 -13.51 -12.79 16.79
N GLU A 35 -13.39 -14.11 16.67
CA GLU A 35 -12.11 -14.81 16.63
C GLU A 35 -11.31 -14.47 15.35
N PRO A 36 -9.97 -14.57 15.34
CA PRO A 36 -9.19 -14.36 14.13
C PRO A 36 -9.67 -15.25 12.98
N SER A 37 -10.03 -14.61 11.85
CA SER A 37 -10.45 -15.34 10.66
C SER A 37 -9.27 -16.06 10.01
N PRO A 38 -9.39 -17.37 9.69
CA PRO A 38 -8.37 -18.09 8.94
C PRO A 38 -8.27 -17.66 7.48
N PHE A 39 -9.22 -16.87 6.98
CA PHE A 39 -9.26 -16.37 5.61
C PHE A 39 -8.79 -14.92 5.49
N VAL A 40 -8.30 -14.33 6.59
CA VAL A 40 -7.76 -12.98 6.62
C VAL A 40 -6.29 -13.05 7.02
N HIS A 41 -5.45 -12.40 6.23
CA HIS A 41 -4.02 -12.29 6.52
C HIS A 41 -3.64 -10.80 6.61
N SER A 42 -3.03 -10.41 7.73
CA SER A 42 -2.52 -9.06 7.91
C SER A 42 -1.22 -8.89 7.12
N LEU A 43 -1.10 -7.78 6.39
CA LEU A 43 0.15 -7.37 5.75
C LEU A 43 0.82 -6.21 6.50
N ASN A 44 0.37 -5.90 7.72
CA ASN A 44 1.02 -4.90 8.57
C ASN A 44 2.42 -5.39 8.98
N GLY A 45 3.36 -4.46 9.12
CA GLY A 45 4.73 -4.77 9.53
C GLY A 45 5.75 -3.90 8.81
N ALA A 46 6.95 -4.46 8.65
CA ALA A 46 8.08 -3.83 7.97
C ALA A 46 7.96 -3.95 6.44
N TRP A 47 8.07 -2.82 5.75
CA TRP A 47 8.05 -2.75 4.28
C TRP A 47 9.31 -2.04 3.77
N ALA A 48 9.87 -2.50 2.66
CA ALA A 48 10.90 -1.76 1.94
C ALA A 48 10.32 -0.45 1.41
N PHE A 49 10.98 0.67 1.66
CA PHE A 49 10.46 2.00 1.39
C PHE A 49 11.53 2.94 0.86
N LYS A 50 11.13 3.77 -0.10
CA LYS A 50 11.96 4.82 -0.68
C LYS A 50 11.11 6.04 -0.99
N LEU A 51 11.44 7.16 -0.37
CA LEU A 51 10.86 8.46 -0.69
C LEU A 51 11.65 9.12 -1.84
N VAL A 52 10.93 9.72 -2.79
CA VAL A 52 11.49 10.53 -3.88
C VAL A 52 10.79 11.88 -3.95
N GLU A 53 11.47 12.89 -4.48
CA GLU A 53 10.98 14.28 -4.49
C GLU A 53 9.78 14.51 -5.43
N ARG A 54 9.64 13.69 -6.48
CA ARG A 54 8.57 13.80 -7.47
C ARG A 54 8.31 12.45 -8.17
N PRO A 55 7.09 12.18 -8.68
CA PRO A 55 6.76 10.92 -9.34
C PRO A 55 7.67 10.59 -10.54
N GLU A 56 8.13 11.60 -11.28
CA GLU A 56 9.06 11.46 -12.42
C GLU A 56 10.44 10.96 -12.00
N ALA A 57 10.81 10.99 -10.72
CA ALA A 57 12.03 10.34 -10.28
C ALA A 57 11.93 8.80 -10.35
N VAL A 58 10.74 8.25 -10.57
CA VAL A 58 10.45 6.82 -10.75
C VAL A 58 10.19 6.56 -12.25
N HIS A 59 11.20 6.79 -13.11
CA HIS A 59 11.11 6.51 -14.56
C HIS A 59 11.66 5.12 -14.92
N ASP A 60 11.19 4.54 -16.03
CA ASP A 60 11.61 3.22 -16.54
C ASP A 60 13.14 3.11 -16.77
N ASP A 61 13.81 4.22 -17.09
CA ASP A 61 15.28 4.32 -17.23
C ASP A 61 16.01 4.60 -15.89
N HIS A 62 15.27 4.88 -14.82
CA HIS A 62 15.79 5.03 -13.47
C HIS A 62 15.87 3.65 -12.81
N PRO A 63 16.87 3.37 -11.93
CA PRO A 63 16.94 2.12 -11.19
C PRO A 63 15.74 1.83 -10.29
N ALA A 64 14.69 2.66 -10.28
CA ALA A 64 13.45 2.43 -9.56
C ALA A 64 12.22 2.33 -10.48
N GLY A 65 12.33 2.47 -11.81
CA GLY A 65 11.17 2.43 -12.71
C GLY A 65 10.43 1.11 -12.72
N ASN A 66 11.19 0.02 -12.59
CA ASN A 66 10.67 -1.35 -12.55
C ASN A 66 10.49 -1.89 -11.12
N PHE A 67 10.31 -1.01 -10.13
CA PHE A 67 10.21 -1.41 -8.71
C PHE A 67 9.05 -2.37 -8.40
N TYR A 68 8.04 -2.42 -9.28
CA TYR A 68 6.90 -3.31 -9.19
C TYR A 68 7.19 -4.72 -9.73
N CYS A 69 8.31 -4.94 -10.43
CA CYS A 69 8.71 -6.25 -10.92
C CYS A 69 9.17 -7.13 -9.75
N THR A 70 8.84 -8.43 -9.79
CA THR A 70 9.10 -9.35 -8.67
C THR A 70 10.58 -9.68 -8.45
N ASP A 71 11.41 -9.41 -9.44
CA ASP A 71 12.87 -9.59 -9.44
C ASP A 71 13.65 -8.30 -9.16
N PHE A 72 12.95 -7.20 -8.84
CA PHE A 72 13.56 -5.94 -8.50
C PHE A 72 14.26 -5.99 -7.13
N ASP A 73 15.53 -5.56 -7.09
CA ASP A 73 16.32 -5.56 -5.86
C ASP A 73 16.04 -4.31 -5.00
N THR A 74 15.48 -4.54 -3.81
CA THR A 74 15.18 -3.50 -2.81
C THR A 74 16.18 -3.48 -1.64
N ALA A 75 17.29 -4.23 -1.71
CA ALA A 75 18.23 -4.37 -0.59
C ALA A 75 18.83 -3.03 -0.10
N ALA A 76 18.93 -2.03 -0.98
CA ALA A 76 19.42 -0.69 -0.64
C ALA A 76 18.34 0.27 -0.11
N TRP A 77 17.09 -0.17 -0.01
CA TRP A 77 15.99 0.67 0.48
C TRP A 77 15.91 0.64 2.00
N GLU A 78 15.35 1.70 2.56
CA GLU A 78 15.06 1.74 3.99
C GLU A 78 13.83 0.88 4.31
N THR A 79 13.57 0.69 5.60
CA THR A 79 12.38 -0.03 6.07
C THR A 79 11.44 0.94 6.77
N ILE A 80 10.14 0.86 6.47
CA ILE A 80 9.08 1.63 7.14
C ILE A 80 8.08 0.70 7.85
N GLN A 81 7.44 1.17 8.92
CA GLN A 81 6.35 0.44 9.57
C GLN A 81 4.99 0.82 8.96
N VAL A 82 4.20 -0.19 8.63
CA VAL A 82 2.84 -0.06 8.09
C VAL A 82 1.83 -0.71 9.05
N PRO A 83 0.76 -0.02 9.47
CA PRO A 83 0.39 1.35 9.11
C PRO A 83 1.20 2.41 9.88
N GLY A 84 1.36 3.59 9.28
CA GLY A 84 1.96 4.76 9.91
C GLY A 84 2.22 5.86 8.89
N ASN A 85 2.05 7.13 9.27
CA ASN A 85 2.40 8.24 8.39
C ASN A 85 3.92 8.33 8.24
N TRP A 86 4.44 8.54 7.03
CA TRP A 86 5.89 8.59 6.81
C TRP A 86 6.55 9.79 7.52
N THR A 87 5.84 10.90 7.69
CA THR A 87 6.37 12.13 8.32
C THR A 87 6.70 11.96 9.80
N VAL A 88 6.01 11.07 10.50
CA VAL A 88 6.32 10.73 11.90
C VAL A 88 7.40 9.65 12.01
N GLN A 89 7.81 9.06 10.90
CA GLN A 89 8.84 8.03 10.81
C GLN A 89 10.17 8.57 10.26
N GLY A 90 10.33 9.90 10.19
CA GLY A 90 11.58 10.56 9.82
C GLY A 90 11.71 10.95 8.34
N TYR A 91 10.66 10.74 7.54
CA TYR A 91 10.64 11.10 6.12
C TYR A 91 9.92 12.42 5.88
N ASP A 92 10.57 13.39 5.24
CA ASP A 92 10.01 14.71 4.97
C ASP A 92 9.56 15.46 6.26
N LYS A 93 8.85 16.59 6.12
CA LYS A 93 8.40 17.44 7.22
C LYS A 93 6.87 17.54 7.23
N PRO A 94 6.21 17.48 8.40
CA PRO A 94 4.79 17.78 8.50
C PRO A 94 4.53 19.26 8.17
N ILE A 95 3.39 19.54 7.53
CA ILE A 95 2.90 20.90 7.23
C ILE A 95 1.75 21.23 8.18
#